data_AF-A0A7C4MJP7-F1
#
_entry.id   AF-A0A7C4MJP7-F1
#
_cell.length_a   1.000
_cell.length_b   1.000
_cell.length_c   1.000
_cell.angle_alpha   90.00
_cell.angle_beta   90.00
_cell.angle_gamma   90.00
#
_symmetry.space_group_name_H-M   'P 1'
#
loop_
_entity.id
_entity.type
_entity.pdbx_description
1 polymer ?
#
loop_
_entity_poly.entity_id
_entity_poly.type
_entity_poly.pdbx_seq_one_letter_code
_entity_poly.pdbx_strand_id
1 'polypeptide(L)'
;MKIIMNFIIGATIISLLLLSGCTKVYVCYDGTQQKLASRCPTIPRAEITEQEAGKSMDNYGTAIAQAKGDSYTRINLYQQNKTWYSGVLFTNKQTQTVYQATFKIDGKTGTVTCQTGCDYLEFN
;
A
#
# COMPACT_ATOMS: atom_id res chain seq x y z
N MET A 1 -22.62 40.06 52.47
CA MET A 1 -22.58 38.58 52.35
C MET A 1 -23.34 38.06 51.12
N LYS A 2 -23.23 38.71 49.94
CA LYS A 2 -23.94 38.33 48.70
C LYS A 2 -23.03 38.04 47.50
N ILE A 3 -21.74 38.41 47.59
CA ILE A 3 -20.80 38.35 46.45
C ILE A 3 -20.11 36.99 46.35
N ILE A 4 -19.90 36.30 47.48
CA ILE A 4 -19.17 35.02 47.53
C ILE A 4 -20.03 33.85 47.02
N MET A 5 -21.36 33.96 47.07
CA MET A 5 -22.28 32.86 46.72
C MET A 5 -22.48 32.70 45.20
N ASN A 6 -22.24 33.75 44.40
CA ASN A 6 -22.34 33.67 42.93
C ASN A 6 -21.10 33.08 42.26
N PHE A 7 -19.94 33.10 42.93
CA PHE A 7 -18.68 32.61 42.36
C PHE A 7 -18.56 31.09 42.41
N ILE A 8 -19.13 30.47 43.45
CA ILE A 8 -19.06 29.02 43.65
C ILE A 8 -20.00 28.28 42.68
N ILE A 9 -21.18 28.84 42.38
CA ILE A 9 -22.16 28.22 41.48
C ILE A 9 -21.67 28.27 40.01
N GLY A 10 -20.98 29.35 39.61
CA GLY A 10 -20.40 29.47 38.27
C GLY A 10 -19.27 28.48 37.99
N ALA A 11 -18.43 28.19 38.98
CA ALA A 11 -17.31 27.24 38.83
C ALA A 11 -17.79 25.78 38.71
N THR A 12 -18.90 25.42 39.37
CA THR A 12 -19.45 24.06 39.31
C THR A 12 -20.14 23.74 37.98
N ILE A 13 -20.77 24.71 37.32
CA ILE A 13 -21.49 24.47 36.04
C ILE A 13 -20.50 24.37 34.86
N ILE A 14 -19.42 25.15 34.87
CA ILE A 14 -18.37 25.09 33.84
C ILE A 14 -17.61 23.76 33.89
N SER A 15 -17.44 23.19 35.09
CA SER A 15 -16.76 21.89 35.28
C SER A 15 -17.57 20.70 34.77
N LEU A 16 -18.92 20.80 34.69
CA LEU A 16 -19.77 19.72 34.18
C LEU A 16 -19.82 19.64 32.64
N LEU A 17 -19.56 20.75 31.93
CA LEU A 17 -19.63 20.84 30.47
C LEU A 17 -18.34 20.34 29.76
N LEU A 18 -17.23 20.17 30.49
CA LEU A 18 -15.95 19.70 29.93
C LEU A 18 -15.81 18.18 29.86
N LEU A 19 -16.77 17.41 30.40
CA LEU A 19 -16.70 15.94 30.46
C LEU A 19 -17.49 15.21 29.36
N SER A 20 -18.25 15.92 28.52
CA SER A 20 -18.84 15.33 27.31
C SER A 20 -17.81 15.27 26.18
N GLY A 21 -16.64 14.69 26.46
CA GLY A 21 -15.72 14.27 25.42
C GLY A 21 -16.44 13.25 24.55
N CYS A 22 -16.88 13.67 23.36
CA CYS A 22 -17.41 12.77 22.34
C CYS A 22 -16.39 11.66 22.12
N THR A 23 -16.61 10.51 22.76
CA THR A 23 -15.71 9.37 22.65
C THR A 23 -15.96 8.82 21.26
N LYS A 24 -15.06 9.13 20.32
CA LYS A 24 -15.16 8.58 18.96
C LYS A 24 -15.07 7.07 19.05
N VAL A 25 -16.18 6.41 18.74
CA VAL A 25 -16.25 4.95 18.62
C VAL A 25 -16.06 4.60 17.16
N TYR A 26 -15.07 3.76 16.88
CA TYR A 26 -14.78 3.20 15.57
C TYR A 26 -15.45 1.84 15.47
N VAL A 27 -16.23 1.60 14.42
CA VAL A 27 -16.74 0.28 14.10
C VAL A 27 -15.74 -0.41 13.19
N CYS A 28 -15.20 -1.54 13.65
CA CYS A 28 -14.23 -2.34 12.94
C CYS A 28 -14.91 -3.24 11.88
N TYR A 29 -14.12 -3.83 10.98
CA TYR A 29 -14.66 -4.66 9.90
C TYR A 29 -15.40 -5.92 10.40
N ASP A 30 -15.03 -6.41 11.58
CA ASP A 30 -15.64 -7.57 12.25
C ASP A 30 -16.88 -7.18 13.08
N GLY A 31 -17.29 -5.91 13.01
CA GLY A 31 -18.43 -5.38 13.76
C GLY A 31 -18.10 -4.95 15.19
N THR A 32 -16.87 -5.17 15.68
CA THR A 32 -16.47 -4.73 17.02
C THR A 32 -16.34 -3.20 17.09
N GLN A 33 -16.57 -2.65 18.28
CA GLN A 33 -16.45 -1.22 18.53
C GLN A 33 -15.17 -0.92 19.32
N GLN A 34 -14.33 -0.02 18.81
CA GLN A 34 -13.05 0.35 19.40
C GLN A 34 -12.95 1.85 19.64
N LYS A 35 -12.26 2.25 20.71
CA LYS A 35 -11.98 3.67 21.00
C LYS A 35 -10.85 4.26 20.14
N LEU A 36 -10.09 3.40 19.46
CA LEU A 36 -8.97 3.77 18.59
C LEU A 36 -9.02 2.90 17.34
N ALA A 37 -8.91 3.52 16.15
CA ALA A 37 -8.92 2.80 14.88
C ALA A 37 -7.80 1.74 14.77
N SER A 38 -6.63 2.00 15.34
CA SER A 38 -5.48 1.07 15.33
C SER A 38 -5.69 -0.21 16.15
N ARG A 39 -6.74 -0.26 16.98
CA ARG A 39 -7.13 -1.46 17.74
C ARG A 39 -8.14 -2.33 17.00
N CYS A 40 -8.65 -1.87 15.85
CA CYS A 40 -9.45 -2.74 15.02
C CYS A 40 -8.60 -3.92 14.55
N PRO A 41 -9.16 -5.14 14.52
CA PRO A 41 -8.49 -6.25 13.89
C PRO A 41 -8.11 -5.88 12.47
N THR A 42 -7.00 -6.38 11.99
CA THR A 42 -6.64 -6.27 10.57
C THR A 42 -7.26 -7.44 9.82
N ILE A 43 -7.81 -7.18 8.64
CA ILE A 43 -8.23 -8.28 7.75
C ILE A 43 -6.94 -8.97 7.31
N PRO A 44 -6.72 -10.26 7.63
CA PRO A 44 -5.60 -10.99 7.07
C PRO A 44 -5.79 -11.04 5.54
N ARG A 45 -5.02 -10.21 4.83
CA ARG A 45 -4.93 -10.34 3.37
C ARG A 45 -4.05 -11.54 3.08
N ALA A 46 -4.61 -12.49 2.33
CA ALA A 46 -3.84 -13.61 1.80
C ALA A 46 -2.64 -13.05 1.02
N GLU A 47 -1.49 -13.68 1.19
CA GLU A 47 -0.33 -13.38 0.35
C GLU A 47 -0.64 -13.85 -1.08
N ILE A 48 -0.23 -13.06 -2.07
CA ILE A 48 -0.42 -13.45 -3.47
C ILE A 48 0.45 -14.66 -3.77
N THR A 49 -0.09 -15.56 -4.57
CA THR A 49 0.60 -16.75 -5.06
C THR A 49 1.68 -16.39 -6.07
N GLU A 50 2.61 -17.34 -6.33
CA GLU A 50 3.61 -17.20 -7.40
C GLU A 50 2.95 -16.92 -8.76
N GLN A 51 1.84 -17.60 -9.05
CA GLN A 51 1.10 -17.43 -10.30
C GLN A 51 0.53 -16.01 -10.45
N GLU A 52 -0.04 -15.45 -9.37
CA GLU A 52 -0.57 -14.08 -9.37
C GLU A 52 0.53 -13.03 -9.46
N ALA A 53 1.64 -13.24 -8.76
CA ALA A 53 2.82 -12.38 -8.86
C ALA A 53 3.36 -12.38 -10.29
N GLY A 54 3.51 -13.56 -10.88
CA GLY A 54 3.96 -13.74 -12.26
C GLY A 54 3.04 -13.07 -13.27
N LYS A 55 1.72 -13.23 -13.13
CA LYS A 55 0.74 -12.58 -14.00
C LYS A 55 0.81 -11.05 -13.90
N SER A 56 0.87 -10.50 -12.68
CA SER A 56 0.92 -9.05 -12.45
C SER A 56 2.14 -8.44 -13.11
N MET A 57 3.27 -9.13 -12.96
CA MET A 57 4.52 -8.80 -13.59
C MET A 57 4.49 -8.87 -15.12
N ASP A 58 4.00 -9.96 -15.69
CA ASP A 58 4.00 -10.14 -17.14
C ASP A 58 3.09 -9.10 -17.81
N ASN A 59 1.98 -8.75 -17.17
CA ASN A 59 1.13 -7.66 -17.61
C ASN A 59 1.89 -6.32 -17.62
N TYR A 60 2.60 -6.00 -16.54
CA TYR A 60 3.38 -4.76 -16.41
C TYR A 60 4.51 -4.69 -17.45
N GLY A 61 5.33 -5.74 -17.54
CA GLY A 61 6.45 -5.81 -18.47
C GLY A 61 6.01 -5.82 -19.93
N THR A 62 4.96 -6.57 -20.27
CA THR A 62 4.41 -6.60 -21.63
C THR A 62 3.87 -5.24 -22.04
N ALA A 63 3.19 -4.52 -21.15
CA ALA A 63 2.67 -3.18 -21.45
C ALA A 63 3.80 -2.20 -21.79
N ILE A 64 4.90 -2.22 -21.03
CA ILE A 64 6.07 -1.38 -21.32
C ILE A 64 6.71 -1.76 -22.66
N ALA A 65 6.93 -3.06 -22.90
CA ALA A 65 7.51 -3.54 -24.14
C ALA A 65 6.65 -3.14 -25.35
N GLN A 66 5.31 -3.26 -25.23
CA GLN A 66 4.38 -2.82 -26.28
C GLN A 66 4.49 -1.31 -26.56
N ALA A 67 4.54 -0.49 -25.51
CA ALA A 67 4.64 0.96 -25.65
C ALA A 67 5.96 1.41 -26.32
N LYS A 68 7.06 0.67 -26.13
CA LYS A 68 8.36 0.95 -26.77
C LYS A 68 8.59 0.22 -28.10
N GLY A 69 7.72 -0.70 -28.49
CA GLY A 69 7.90 -1.54 -29.68
C GLY A 69 8.87 -2.72 -29.49
N ASP A 70 9.20 -3.07 -28.24
CA ASP A 70 10.18 -4.07 -27.87
C ASP A 70 9.52 -5.44 -27.60
N SER A 71 10.30 -6.48 -27.31
CA SER A 71 9.81 -7.76 -26.75
C SER A 71 10.19 -7.90 -25.28
N TYR A 72 9.34 -8.58 -24.52
CA TYR A 72 9.52 -8.81 -23.09
C TYR A 72 9.77 -10.30 -22.81
N THR A 73 10.71 -10.58 -21.92
CA THR A 73 10.99 -11.93 -21.41
C THR A 73 11.21 -11.89 -19.91
N ARG A 74 10.47 -12.70 -19.15
CA ARG A 74 10.75 -12.95 -17.73
C ARG A 74 11.87 -13.98 -17.60
N ILE A 75 12.88 -13.69 -16.77
CA ILE A 75 14.02 -14.59 -16.55
C ILE A 75 13.74 -15.58 -15.42
N ASN A 76 13.26 -15.07 -14.28
CA ASN A 76 13.02 -15.86 -13.07
C ASN A 76 11.83 -15.29 -12.30
N LEU A 77 11.40 -15.96 -11.24
CA LEU A 77 10.46 -15.41 -10.26
C LEU A 77 10.78 -16.07 -8.92
N TYR A 78 11.01 -15.28 -7.88
CA TYR A 78 11.34 -15.80 -6.56
C TYR A 78 10.81 -14.91 -5.46
N GLN A 79 10.63 -15.48 -4.28
CA GLN A 79 10.11 -14.78 -3.11
C GLN A 79 11.18 -14.57 -2.05
N GLN A 80 11.22 -13.38 -1.46
CA GLN A 80 12.03 -13.06 -0.28
C GLN A 80 11.21 -12.18 0.67
N ASN A 81 11.08 -12.59 1.93
CA ASN A 81 10.36 -11.83 2.97
C ASN A 81 8.96 -11.39 2.53
N LYS A 82 8.16 -12.32 1.96
CA LYS A 82 6.79 -12.06 1.47
C LYS A 82 6.71 -11.03 0.34
N THR A 83 7.83 -10.73 -0.30
CA THR A 83 7.91 -9.88 -1.49
C THR A 83 8.43 -10.73 -2.64
N TRP A 84 7.83 -10.56 -3.81
CA TRP A 84 8.23 -11.26 -5.01
C TRP A 84 9.20 -10.41 -5.81
N TYR A 85 10.16 -11.04 -6.46
CA TYR A 85 11.18 -10.38 -7.28
C TYR A 85 11.39 -11.16 -8.56
N SER A 86 11.80 -10.44 -9.60
CA SER A 86 12.10 -11.06 -10.87
C SER A 86 12.95 -10.17 -11.76
N GLY A 87 13.94 -10.77 -12.40
CA GLY A 87 14.67 -10.20 -13.52
C GLY A 87 13.89 -10.33 -14.83
N VAL A 88 13.96 -9.28 -15.64
CA VAL A 88 13.34 -9.21 -16.96
C VAL A 88 14.32 -8.72 -17.99
N LEU A 89 14.06 -9.11 -19.23
CA LEU A 89 14.74 -8.60 -20.41
C LEU A 89 13.73 -7.92 -21.31
N PHE A 90 14.14 -6.76 -21.82
CA PHE A 90 13.50 -6.08 -22.93
C PHE A 90 14.44 -6.08 -24.11
N THR A 91 13.98 -6.59 -25.25
CA THR A 91 14.78 -6.65 -26.47
C THR A 91 14.19 -5.72 -27.51
N ASN A 92 15.00 -4.77 -27.98
CA ASN A 92 14.61 -3.94 -29.09
C ASN A 92 14.56 -4.76 -30.38
N LYS A 93 13.39 -4.81 -31.01
CA LYS A 93 13.16 -5.67 -32.18
C LYS A 93 13.94 -5.23 -33.42
N GLN A 94 14.30 -3.96 -33.52
CA GLN A 94 15.01 -3.39 -34.67
C GLN A 94 16.53 -3.53 -34.51
N THR A 95 17.05 -3.14 -33.35
CA THR A 95 18.50 -3.11 -33.09
C THR A 95 19.04 -4.37 -32.43
N GLN A 96 18.16 -5.25 -31.94
CA GLN A 96 18.49 -6.44 -31.15
C GLN A 96 19.23 -6.11 -29.82
N THR A 97 19.19 -4.85 -29.38
CA THR A 97 19.75 -4.44 -28.09
C THR A 97 18.89 -4.97 -26.95
N VAL A 98 19.54 -5.48 -25.90
CA VAL A 98 18.86 -6.05 -24.73
C VAL A 98 19.09 -5.16 -23.51
N TYR A 99 18.00 -4.84 -22.82
CA TYR A 99 17.99 -4.12 -21.57
C TYR A 99 17.48 -5.03 -20.46
N GLN A 100 18.18 -5.03 -19.34
CA GLN A 100 17.81 -5.83 -18.17
C GLN A 100 17.24 -4.92 -17.09
N ALA A 101 16.12 -5.34 -16.49
CA ALA A 101 15.56 -4.70 -15.31
C ALA A 101 15.21 -5.74 -14.26
N THR A 102 15.01 -5.27 -13.02
CA THR A 102 14.49 -6.10 -11.93
C THR A 102 13.21 -5.48 -11.42
N PHE A 103 12.16 -6.28 -11.31
CA PHE A 103 10.89 -5.90 -10.72
C PHE A 103 10.78 -6.43 -9.30
N LYS A 104 10.17 -5.60 -8.45
CA LYS A 104 9.71 -5.93 -7.12
C LYS A 104 8.18 -5.93 -7.13
N ILE A 105 7.59 -7.03 -6.72
CA ILE A 105 6.14 -7.24 -6.68
C ILE A 105 5.72 -7.38 -5.21
N ASP A 106 4.88 -6.47 -4.74
CA ASP A 106 4.37 -6.51 -3.37
C ASP A 106 3.53 -7.77 -3.15
N GLY A 107 3.93 -8.62 -2.20
CA GLY A 107 3.31 -9.93 -2.02
C GLY A 107 1.93 -9.92 -1.36
N LYS A 108 1.32 -8.75 -1.13
CA LYS A 108 -0.06 -8.62 -0.66
C LYS A 108 -0.99 -8.01 -1.69
N THR A 109 -0.48 -7.11 -2.53
CA THR A 109 -1.29 -6.33 -3.48
C THR A 109 -1.03 -6.71 -4.92
N GLY A 110 0.09 -7.38 -5.23
CA GLY A 110 0.52 -7.63 -6.61
C GLY A 110 1.06 -6.39 -7.31
N THR A 111 1.22 -5.27 -6.60
CA THR A 111 1.74 -4.02 -7.18
C THR A 111 3.19 -4.24 -7.64
N VAL A 112 3.45 -3.96 -8.90
CA VAL A 112 4.78 -4.08 -9.52
C VAL A 112 5.47 -2.73 -9.48
N THR A 113 6.72 -2.73 -9.05
CA THR A 113 7.62 -1.57 -9.07
C THR A 113 8.94 -1.97 -9.67
N CYS A 114 9.57 -1.07 -10.42
CA CYS A 114 10.94 -1.30 -10.87
C CYS A 114 11.92 -1.06 -9.72
N GLN A 115 12.89 -1.96 -9.57
CA GLN A 115 13.94 -1.88 -8.56
C GLN A 115 15.29 -1.46 -9.18
N THR A 116 15.66 -2.04 -10.32
CA THR A 116 16.90 -1.72 -11.05
C THR A 116 16.63 -1.69 -12.55
N GLY A 117 17.40 -0.88 -13.30
CA GLY A 117 17.20 -0.72 -14.76
C GLY A 117 15.96 0.08 -15.11
N CYS A 118 15.55 1.01 -14.23
CA CYS A 118 14.31 1.77 -14.37
C CYS A 118 14.42 2.95 -15.32
N ASP A 119 15.64 3.45 -15.53
CA ASP A 119 16.02 4.43 -16.54
C ASP A 119 15.59 3.99 -17.94
N TYR A 120 15.73 2.70 -18.24
CA TYR A 120 15.25 2.14 -19.51
C TYR A 120 13.71 2.23 -19.65
N LEU A 121 12.96 2.20 -18.55
CA LEU A 121 11.50 2.17 -18.56
C LEU A 121 10.86 3.57 -18.67
N GLU A 122 11.64 4.64 -18.61
CA GLU A 122 11.13 6.01 -18.75
C GLU A 122 10.64 6.27 -20.19
N PHE A 123 9.47 6.89 -20.31
CA PHE A 123 8.88 7.30 -21.59
C PHE A 123 9.29 8.75 -21.86
N ASN A 124 10.04 8.96 -22.95
CA ASN A 124 10.33 10.30 -23.47
C ASN A 124 9.15 10.83 -24.30
#